data_AF-A0A5E6NXF6-F1
#
_entry.id   AF-A0A5E6NXF6-F1
#
_cell.length_a   1.000
_cell.length_b   1.000
_cell.length_c   1.000
_cell.angle_alpha   90.00
_cell.angle_beta   90.00
_cell.angle_gamma   90.00
#
_symmetry.space_group_name_H-M   'P 1'
#
loop_
_entity.id
_entity.type
_entity.pdbx_description
1 polymer ?
#
loop_
_entity_poly.entity_id
_entity_poly.type
_entity_poly.pdbx_seq_one_letter_code
_entity_poly.pdbx_strand_id
1 'polypeptide(L)'
;MVDSFLNDEENIYPIEFKLGGNKPMKGQILQLTAYGLLLQEKYNLPCQIGFILYEKKEKTHQINFDKNRIQQVVIIRDKILSDLDNFLYAR
;
A
#
# COMPACT_ATOMS: atom_id res chain seq x y z
N MET A 1 6.57 -4.36 -5.67
CA MET A 1 7.70 -4.52 -4.74
C MET A 1 7.69 -3.31 -3.83
N VAL A 2 7.75 -3.50 -2.51
CA VAL A 2 7.87 -2.37 -1.57
C VAL A 2 9.29 -1.80 -1.65
N ASP A 3 9.45 -0.47 -1.60
CA ASP A 3 10.78 0.13 -1.70
C ASP A 3 11.64 -0.19 -0.47
N SER A 4 11.06 -0.07 0.72
CA SER A 4 11.71 -0.41 1.98
C SER A 4 10.67 -0.68 3.08
N PHE A 5 11.09 -1.22 4.21
CA PHE A 5 10.25 -1.34 5.41
C PHE A 5 11.10 -1.23 6.67
N LEU A 6 10.48 -0.77 7.75
CA LEU A 6 11.02 -0.86 9.11
C LEU A 6 10.22 -1.91 9.86
N ASN A 7 10.85 -2.52 10.86
CA ASN A 7 10.15 -3.38 11.80
C ASN A 7 10.80 -3.28 13.19
N ASP A 8 9.98 -3.54 14.19
CA ASP A 8 10.41 -3.87 15.54
C ASP A 8 9.94 -5.30 15.87
N GLU A 9 9.97 -5.70 17.14
CA GLU A 9 9.53 -7.03 17.57
C GLU A 9 8.01 -7.22 17.49
N GLU A 10 7.24 -6.13 17.41
CA GLU A 10 5.78 -6.12 17.51
C GLU A 10 5.09 -5.67 16.21
N ASN A 11 5.76 -4.92 15.34
CA ASN A 11 5.14 -4.25 14.20
C ASN A 11 6.06 -4.18 12.98
N ILE A 12 5.43 -4.02 11.81
CA ILE A 12 6.09 -3.76 10.54
C ILE A 12 5.47 -2.56 9.82
N TYR A 13 6.32 -1.76 9.17
CA TYR A 13 5.96 -0.47 8.58
C TYR A 13 6.52 -0.34 7.16
N PRO A 14 5.69 -0.40 6.11
CA PRO A 14 6.16 -0.16 4.75
C PRO A 14 6.56 1.30 4.54
N ILE A 15 7.58 1.50 3.73
CA ILE A 15 8.10 2.80 3.31
C ILE A 15 8.08 2.87 1.78
N GLU A 16 7.55 3.97 1.26
CA GLU A 16 7.52 4.28 -0.17
C GLU A 16 8.17 5.64 -0.44
N PHE A 17 9.05 5.70 -1.45
CA PHE A 17 9.71 6.94 -1.88
C PHE A 17 9.07 7.47 -3.16
N LYS A 18 8.84 8.79 -3.22
CA LYS A 18 8.28 9.47 -4.39
C LYS A 18 9.18 10.61 -4.85
N LEU A 19 9.57 10.56 -6.12
CA LEU A 19 10.44 11.56 -6.78
C LEU A 19 9.72 12.91 -7.02
N GLY A 20 8.40 12.95 -6.92
CA GLY A 20 7.62 14.16 -7.20
C GLY A 20 6.26 14.18 -6.52
N GLY A 21 5.71 15.38 -6.38
CA GLY A 21 4.49 15.65 -5.63
C GLY A 21 4.76 16.22 -4.24
N ASN A 22 3.69 16.49 -3.51
CA ASN A 22 3.75 17.09 -2.18
C ASN A 22 2.69 16.53 -1.21
N LYS A 23 1.84 15.62 -1.68
CA LYS A 23 0.78 14.99 -0.89
C LYS A 23 0.46 13.61 -1.47
N PRO A 24 0.16 12.63 -0.62
CA PRO A 24 -0.30 11.31 -1.05
C PRO A 24 -1.56 11.38 -1.92
N MET A 25 -1.48 10.82 -3.12
CA MET A 25 -2.64 10.57 -3.96
C MET A 25 -3.33 9.27 -3.54
N LYS A 26 -4.63 9.13 -3.85
CA LYS A 26 -5.43 7.94 -3.51
C LYS A 26 -4.76 6.63 -3.98
N GLY A 27 -4.24 6.59 -5.21
CA GLY A 27 -3.54 5.42 -5.72
C GLY A 27 -2.27 5.07 -4.93
N GLN A 28 -1.49 6.08 -4.52
CA GLN A 28 -0.27 5.87 -3.72
C GLN A 28 -0.59 5.36 -2.31
N ILE A 29 -1.67 5.88 -1.72
CA ILE A 29 -2.18 5.42 -0.42
C ILE A 29 -2.59 3.94 -0.50
N LEU A 30 -3.34 3.57 -1.54
CA LEU A 30 -3.81 2.18 -1.73
C LEU A 30 -2.66 1.24 -2.04
N GLN A 31 -1.70 1.67 -2.86
CA GLN A 31 -0.45 0.94 -3.13
C GLN A 31 0.29 0.62 -1.82
N LEU A 32 0.53 1.64 -0.99
CA LEU A 32 1.21 1.45 0.30
C LEU A 32 0.42 0.55 1.24
N THR A 33 -0.92 0.67 1.26
CA THR A 33 -1.80 -0.20 2.06
C THR A 33 -1.70 -1.66 1.60
N ALA A 34 -1.68 -1.91 0.29
CA ALA A 34 -1.50 -3.25 -0.26
C ALA A 34 -0.13 -3.84 0.16
N TYR A 35 0.92 -3.04 0.17
CA TYR A 35 2.22 -3.46 0.68
C TYR A 35 2.19 -3.79 2.17
N GLY A 36 1.49 -3.00 3.00
CA GLY A 36 1.31 -3.30 4.42
C GLY A 36 0.65 -4.66 4.65
N LEU A 37 -0.41 -4.98 3.89
CA LEU A 37 -1.07 -6.28 3.97
C LEU A 37 -0.13 -7.44 3.62
N LEU A 38 0.65 -7.29 2.54
CA LEU A 38 1.62 -8.31 2.12
C LEU A 38 2.76 -8.49 3.13
N LEU A 39 3.23 -7.41 3.75
CA LEU A 39 4.25 -7.47 4.79
C LEU A 39 3.73 -8.15 6.06
N GLN A 40 2.49 -7.84 6.46
CA GLN A 40 1.84 -8.49 7.59
C GLN A 40 1.76 -10.00 7.38
N GLU A 41 1.33 -10.45 6.19
CA GLU A 41 1.27 -11.87 5.84
C GLU A 41 2.66 -12.51 5.84
N LYS A 42 3.65 -11.83 5.24
CA LYS A 42 5.01 -12.38 5.09
C LYS A 42 5.76 -12.53 6.41
N TYR A 43 5.63 -11.57 7.32
CA TYR A 43 6.41 -11.52 8.56
C TYR A 43 5.60 -11.91 9.80
N ASN A 44 4.29 -12.16 9.65
CA ASN A 44 3.38 -12.44 10.76
C ASN A 44 3.44 -11.38 11.88
N LEU A 45 3.66 -10.11 11.49
CA LEU A 45 3.69 -8.95 12.38
C LEU A 45 2.56 -7.98 11.99
N PRO A 46 1.83 -7.42 12.97
CA PRO A 46 0.88 -6.35 12.74
C PRO A 46 1.42 -5.22 11.86
N CYS A 47 0.61 -4.79 10.88
CA CYS A 47 0.91 -3.64 10.03
C CYS A 47 -0.28 -2.68 9.99
N GLN A 48 -0.22 -1.62 10.80
CA GLN A 48 -1.32 -0.66 10.97
C GLN A 48 -1.06 0.69 10.29
N ILE A 49 0.21 1.03 10.06
CA ILE A 49 0.62 2.29 9.42
C ILE A 49 1.79 2.07 8.46
N GLY A 50 1.99 3.02 7.56
CA GLY A 50 3.20 3.11 6.74
C GLY A 50 3.51 4.56 6.37
N PHE A 51 4.61 4.76 5.63
CA PHE A 51 5.13 6.09 5.35
C PHE A 51 5.35 6.32 3.84
N ILE A 52 4.97 7.50 3.37
CA ILE A 52 5.30 8.01 2.03
C ILE A 52 6.22 9.21 2.18
N LEU A 53 7.40 9.16 1.58
CA LEU A 53 8.40 10.22 1.61
C LEU A 53 8.54 10.85 0.22
N TYR A 54 8.63 12.17 0.16
CA TYR A 54 8.81 12.92 -1.09
C TYR A 54 10.21 13.55 -1.13
N GLU A 55 10.93 13.41 -2.25
CA GLU A 55 12.31 13.94 -2.39
C GLU A 55 12.42 15.45 -2.11
N LYS A 56 11.47 16.24 -2.60
CA LYS A 56 11.58 17.71 -2.60
C LYS A 56 11.12 18.39 -1.32
N LYS A 57 10.63 17.64 -0.32
CA LYS A 57 10.21 18.19 0.97
C LYS A 57 10.46 17.15 2.05
N GLU A 58 11.03 17.57 3.18
CA GLU A 58 11.23 16.76 4.41
C GLU A 58 9.92 16.22 5.03
N LYS A 59 8.80 16.23 4.30
CA LYS A 59 7.49 15.81 4.78
C LYS A 59 7.31 14.32 4.53
N THR A 60 7.55 13.56 5.59
CA THR A 60 7.05 12.20 5.75
C THR A 60 5.55 12.23 5.99
N HIS A 61 4.79 11.47 5.21
CA HIS A 61 3.36 11.30 5.39
C HIS A 61 3.06 9.92 5.98
N GLN A 62 2.57 9.89 7.21
CA GLN A 62 2.04 8.68 7.83
C GLN A 62 0.65 8.34 7.25
N ILE A 63 0.47 7.09 6.88
CA ILE A 63 -0.74 6.54 6.28
C ILE A 63 -1.27 5.44 7.20
N ASN A 64 -2.49 5.62 7.72
CA ASN A 64 -3.15 4.57 8.52
C ASN A 64 -3.87 3.56 7.62
N PHE A 65 -3.77 2.27 7.95
CA PHE A 65 -4.43 1.17 7.25
C PHE A 65 -5.73 0.78 7.96
N ASP A 66 -6.69 1.69 7.96
CA ASP A 66 -8.02 1.42 8.51
C ASP A 66 -8.78 0.36 7.68
N LYS A 67 -9.84 -0.19 8.29
CA LYS A 67 -10.70 -1.22 7.65
C LYS A 67 -11.24 -0.78 6.30
N ASN A 68 -11.63 0.49 6.15
CA ASN A 68 -12.20 1.00 4.89
C ASN A 68 -11.14 0.99 3.79
N ARG A 69 -9.90 1.34 4.11
CA ARG A 69 -8.78 1.38 3.17
C ARG A 69 -8.36 -0.01 2.74
N ILE A 70 -8.27 -0.94 3.70
CA ILE A 70 -8.00 -2.36 3.42
C ILE A 70 -9.09 -2.91 2.48
N GLN A 71 -10.36 -2.61 2.75
CA GLN A 71 -11.47 -3.02 1.90
C GLN A 71 -11.38 -2.42 0.49
N GLN A 72 -10.94 -1.17 0.34
CA GLN A 72 -10.73 -0.56 -0.97
C GLN A 72 -9.64 -1.27 -1.78
N VAL A 73 -8.55 -1.71 -1.14
CA VAL A 73 -7.50 -2.51 -1.81
C VAL A 73 -8.10 -3.81 -2.34
N VAL A 74 -8.86 -4.53 -1.52
CA VAL A 74 -9.52 -5.78 -1.89
C VAL A 74 -10.49 -5.59 -3.06
N ILE A 75 -11.36 -4.57 -2.99
CA ILE A 75 -12.32 -4.26 -4.06
C ILE A 75 -11.60 -3.97 -5.38
N ILE A 76 -10.51 -3.20 -5.36
CA ILE A 76 -9.77 -2.84 -6.57
C ILE A 76 -9.07 -4.05 -7.16
N ARG A 77 -8.45 -4.89 -6.33
CA ARG A 77 -7.88 -6.18 -6.75
C ARG A 77 -8.93 -7.03 -7.44
N ASP A 78 -10.10 -7.21 -6.82
CA ASP A 78 -11.15 -8.08 -7.36
C ASP A 78 -11.71 -7.56 -8.69
N LYS A 79 -11.84 -6.24 -8.82
CA LYS A 79 -12.20 -5.61 -10.11
C LYS A 79 -11.16 -5.88 -11.19
N ILE A 80 -9.87 -5.73 -10.89
CA ILE A 80 -8.80 -6.00 -11.85
C ILE A 80 -8.83 -7.46 -12.32
N LEU A 81 -9.03 -8.41 -11.40
CA LEU A 81 -9.14 -9.83 -11.73
C LEU A 81 -10.38 -10.12 -12.57
N SER A 82 -11.53 -9.56 -12.19
CA SER A 82 -12.77 -9.71 -12.95
C SER A 82 -12.65 -9.14 -14.37
N ASP A 83 -12.01 -7.98 -14.53
CA ASP A 83 -11.81 -7.36 -15.85
C ASP A 83 -10.87 -8.22 -16.72
N LEU A 84 -9.85 -8.83 -16.11
CA LEU A 84 -8.92 -9.73 -16.80
C LEU A 84 -9.61 -11.03 -17.26
N ASP A 85 -10.41 -11.66 -16.40
CA ASP A 85 -11.15 -12.87 -16.75
C ASP A 85 -12.12 -12.59 -17.91
N ASN A 86 -12.90 -11.51 -17.81
CA ASN A 86 -13.82 -11.11 -18.88
C ASN A 86 -13.12 -10.85 -20.21
N PHE A 87 -11.91 -10.29 -20.19
CA PHE A 87 -11.12 -10.08 -21.41
C PHE A 87 -10.66 -11.40 -22.03
N LEU A 88 -10.33 -12.41 -21.23
CA LEU A 88 -9.88 -13.73 -21.70
C LEU A 88 -11.01 -14.57 -22.29
N TYR A 89 -12.23 -14.47 -21.75
CA TYR A 89 -13.40 -15.21 -22.24
C TYR A 89 -14.20 -14.50 -23.34
N ALA A 90 -13.88 -13.23 -23.64
CA ALA A 90 -14.46 -12.47 -24.75
C ALA A 90 -13.68 -12.61 -26.08
N ARG A 91 -12.62 -13.44 -26.10
CA ARG A 91 -11.86 -13.83 -27.30
C ARG A 91 -12.13 -15.28 -27.66
#